data_AF-X0X873-F1
#
_entry.id   AF-X0X873-F1
#
_cell.length_a   1.000
_cell.length_b   1.000
_cell.length_c   1.000
_cell.angle_alpha   90.00
_cell.angle_beta   90.00
_cell.angle_gamma   90.00
#
_symmetry.space_group_name_H-M   'P 1'
#
loop_
_entity.id
_entity.type
_entity.pdbx_description
1 polymer ?
#
loop_
_entity_poly.entity_id
_entity_poly.type
_entity_poly.pdbx_seq_one_letter_code
_entity_poly.pdbx_strand_id
1 'polypeptide(L)'
;NSPFTADSKLFIDNIRQEIKEYIVPSTCHNFTILERNNCHNIAFHCRLEKNLDVGHAHSVITAVEGIIRKKFDNIRELSIHVEPDQE
;
A
#
# COMPACT_ATOMS: atom_id res chain seq x y z
N ASN A 1 -9.83 0.43 -22.39
CA ASN A 1 -9.49 -0.89 -21.80
C ASN A 1 -8.02 -1.13 -22.00
N SER A 2 -7.20 -0.60 -21.10
CA SER A 2 -5.74 -0.72 -21.17
C SER A 2 -5.31 -2.11 -20.68
N PRO A 3 -4.37 -2.79 -21.36
CA PRO A 3 -3.98 -4.18 -21.07
C PRO A 3 -3.23 -4.39 -19.74
N PHE A 4 -2.89 -3.33 -19.00
CA PHE A 4 -2.11 -3.40 -17.75
C PHE A 4 -2.90 -3.77 -16.50
N THR A 5 -4.22 -3.98 -16.63
CA THR A 5 -5.12 -4.04 -15.47
C THR A 5 -5.07 -5.38 -14.71
N ALA A 6 -4.69 -6.49 -15.36
CA ALA A 6 -4.78 -7.83 -14.76
C ALA A 6 -3.65 -8.09 -13.75
N ASP A 7 -2.38 -7.94 -14.16
CA ASP A 7 -1.21 -8.09 -13.29
C ASP A 7 -1.24 -7.12 -12.11
N SER A 8 -1.60 -5.87 -12.37
CA SER A 8 -1.74 -4.84 -11.32
C SER A 8 -2.75 -5.27 -10.26
N LYS A 9 -3.87 -5.90 -10.65
CA LYS A 9 -4.91 -6.34 -9.72
C LYS A 9 -4.40 -7.45 -8.80
N LEU A 10 -3.69 -8.43 -9.35
CA LEU A 10 -3.11 -9.53 -8.57
C LEU A 10 -2.06 -9.00 -7.59
N PHE A 11 -1.24 -8.05 -8.03
CA PHE A 11 -0.22 -7.42 -7.20
C PHE A 11 -0.84 -6.66 -6.02
N ILE A 12 -1.90 -5.89 -6.28
CA ILE A 12 -2.67 -5.20 -5.23
C ILE A 12 -3.25 -6.21 -4.25
N ASP A 13 -3.82 -7.31 -4.73
CA ASP A 13 -4.42 -8.32 -3.86
C ASP A 13 -3.38 -8.98 -2.94
N ASN A 14 -2.20 -9.29 -3.49
CA ASN A 14 -1.08 -9.79 -2.69
C ASN A 14 -0.65 -8.80 -1.61
N ILE A 15 -0.51 -7.51 -1.95
CA ILE A 15 -0.18 -6.47 -0.96
C ILE A 15 -1.26 -6.43 0.12
N ARG A 16 -2.55 -6.44 -0.25
CA ARG A 16 -3.67 -6.45 0.70
C ARG A 16 -3.61 -7.65 1.65
N GLN A 17 -3.23 -8.82 1.15
CA GLN A 17 -3.06 -10.01 1.98
C GLN A 17 -1.88 -9.92 2.94
N GLU A 18 -0.77 -9.30 2.53
CA GLU A 18 0.42 -9.14 3.38
C GLU A 18 0.19 -8.10 4.49
N ILE A 19 -0.56 -7.03 4.21
CA ILE A 19 -0.79 -5.94 5.18
C ILE A 19 -2.01 -6.16 6.06
N LYS A 20 -2.85 -7.18 5.80
CA LYS A 20 -4.13 -7.39 6.50
C LYS A 20 -4.00 -7.55 8.01
N GLU A 21 -2.86 -8.01 8.49
CA GLU A 21 -2.58 -8.18 9.93
C GLU A 21 -2.23 -6.87 10.62
N TYR A 22 -1.85 -5.84 9.85
CA TYR A 22 -1.42 -4.54 10.35
C TYR A 22 -2.50 -3.48 10.12
N ILE A 23 -3.19 -3.56 8.99
CA ILE A 23 -4.17 -2.57 8.56
C ILE A 23 -5.31 -3.26 7.81
N VAL A 24 -6.52 -2.72 7.98
CA VAL A 24 -7.70 -3.20 7.27
C VAL A 24 -7.55 -2.92 5.76
N PRO A 25 -7.44 -3.94 4.90
CA PRO A 25 -7.17 -3.74 3.47
C PRO A 25 -8.32 -3.03 2.73
N SER A 26 -9.50 -2.93 3.34
CA SER A 26 -10.64 -2.17 2.82
C SER A 26 -10.48 -0.65 2.95
N THR A 27 -9.61 -0.17 3.87
CA THR A 27 -9.35 1.27 4.00
C THR A 27 -8.34 1.77 2.98
N CYS A 28 -7.57 0.86 2.37
CA CYS A 28 -6.63 1.20 1.32
C CYS A 28 -7.30 1.33 -0.04
N HIS A 29 -6.99 2.43 -0.74
CA HIS A 29 -7.57 2.80 -2.01
C HIS A 29 -6.58 3.62 -2.84
N ASN A 30 -6.98 3.95 -4.08
CA ASN A 30 -6.16 4.71 -5.03
C ASN A 30 -4.79 4.06 -5.35
N PHE A 31 -4.76 2.73 -5.45
CA PHE A 31 -3.55 1.99 -5.81
C PHE A 31 -3.04 2.39 -7.20
N THR A 32 -1.82 2.89 -7.22
CA THR A 32 -1.08 3.29 -8.41
C THR A 32 0.15 2.41 -8.50
N ILE A 33 0.23 1.62 -9.58
CA ILE A 33 1.39 0.78 -9.88
C ILE A 33 2.02 1.32 -11.16
N LEU A 34 3.29 1.66 -11.08
CA LEU A 34 4.10 2.15 -12.19
C LEU A 34 5.27 1.20 -12.38
N GLU A 35 5.33 0.53 -13.52
CA GLU A 35 6.48 -0.28 -13.89
C GLU A 35 7.47 0.57 -14.69
N ARG A 36 8.74 0.62 -14.24
CA ARG A 36 9.85 1.22 -14.98
C ARG A 36 11.12 0.42 -14.80
N ASN A 37 11.78 0.08 -15.90
CA ASN A 37 13.10 -0.58 -15.88
C ASN A 37 13.14 -1.83 -14.99
N ASN A 38 12.18 -2.75 -15.14
CA ASN A 38 12.05 -3.96 -14.31
C ASN A 38 11.78 -3.71 -12.81
N CYS A 39 11.51 -2.47 -12.40
CA CYS A 39 11.12 -2.12 -11.06
C CYS A 39 9.66 -1.67 -11.02
N HIS A 40 9.00 -1.92 -9.90
CA HIS A 40 7.67 -1.41 -9.62
C HIS A 40 7.76 -0.27 -8.60
N ASN A 41 7.12 0.85 -8.93
CA ASN A 41 6.80 1.92 -8.00
C ASN A 41 5.33 1.81 -7.63
N ILE A 42 5.04 1.80 -6.34
CA ILE A 42 3.70 1.56 -5.82
C ILE A 42 3.35 2.70 -4.89
N ALA A 43 2.21 3.33 -5.16
CA ALA A 43 1.66 4.35 -4.29
C ALA A 43 0.19 4.05 -4.01
N PHE A 44 -0.23 4.13 -2.75
CA PHE A 44 -1.64 4.00 -2.38
C PHE A 44 -1.95 4.79 -1.11
N HIS A 45 -3.24 5.06 -0.92
CA HIS A 45 -3.72 5.77 0.24
C HIS A 45 -4.41 4.77 1.17
N CYS A 46 -4.32 4.96 2.48
CA CYS A 46 -5.10 4.20 3.44
C CYS A 46 -5.73 5.12 4.47
N ARG A 47 -7.01 4.87 4.75
CA ARG A 47 -7.71 5.54 5.84
C ARG A 47 -7.36 4.89 7.17
N LEU A 48 -6.99 5.70 8.13
CA LEU A 48 -6.84 5.30 9.52
C LEU A 48 -7.84 6.08 10.37
N GLU A 49 -8.32 5.46 11.44
CA GLU A 49 -9.28 6.09 12.35
C GLU A 49 -8.75 7.45 12.81
N LYS A 50 -9.62 8.46 12.83
CA LYS A 50 -9.27 9.83 13.25
C LYS A 50 -8.74 9.91 14.69
N ASN A 51 -9.07 8.91 15.51
CA ASN A 51 -8.59 8.79 16.90
C ASN A 51 -7.22 8.11 17.00
N LEU A 52 -6.65 7.60 15.91
CA LEU A 52 -5.32 7.03 15.90
C LEU A 52 -4.28 8.15 15.93
N ASP A 53 -3.37 8.11 16.90
CA ASP A 53 -2.28 9.08 16.98
C ASP A 53 -1.43 9.02 15.70
N VAL A 54 -1.05 10.19 15.17
CA VAL A 54 -0.25 10.30 13.93
C VAL A 54 1.05 9.51 14.04
N GLY A 55 1.66 9.46 15.23
CA GLY A 55 2.84 8.64 15.49
C GLY A 55 2.56 7.15 15.36
N HIS A 56 1.41 6.68 15.87
CA HIS A 56 0.99 5.29 15.73
C HIS A 56 0.70 4.93 14.27
N ALA A 57 0.01 5.82 13.55
CA ALA A 57 -0.24 5.66 12.13
C ALA A 57 1.07 5.54 11.34
N HIS A 58 2.02 6.45 11.60
CA HIS A 58 3.33 6.41 10.96
C HIS A 58 4.12 5.13 11.27
N SER A 59 4.08 4.66 12.52
CA SER A 59 4.71 3.39 12.92
C SER A 59 4.11 2.19 12.18
N VAL A 60 2.77 2.12 12.07
CA VAL A 60 2.08 1.05 11.32
C VAL A 60 2.49 1.09 9.86
N ILE A 61 2.48 2.27 9.23
CA ILE A 61 2.89 2.41 7.83
C ILE A 61 4.34 2.01 7.62
N THR A 62 5.24 2.43 8.50
CA THR A 62 6.68 2.09 8.41
C THR A 62 6.88 0.57 8.50
N ALA A 63 6.16 -0.10 9.40
CA ALA A 63 6.20 -1.56 9.53
C ALA A 63 5.69 -2.25 8.25
N VAL A 64 4.55 -1.79 7.73
CA VAL A 64 3.94 -2.29 6.49
C VAL A 64 4.87 -2.10 5.29
N GLU A 65 5.49 -0.92 5.16
CA GLU A 65 6.43 -0.64 4.07
C GLU A 65 7.61 -1.61 4.10
N GLY A 66 8.17 -1.84 5.29
CA GLY A 66 9.27 -2.79 5.49
C GLY A 66 8.90 -4.23 5.11
N ILE A 67 7.69 -4.67 5.45
CA ILE A 67 7.21 -6.02 5.11
C ILE A 67 7.04 -6.19 3.61
N ILE A 68 6.39 -5.22 2.96
CA ILE A 68 6.18 -5.24 1.52
C ILE A 68 7.55 -5.21 0.81
N ARG A 69 8.45 -4.29 1.17
CA ARG A 69 9.80 -4.25 0.59
C ARG A 69 10.58 -5.55 0.79
N LYS A 70 10.41 -6.21 1.94
CA LYS A 70 11.08 -7.49 2.23
C LYS A 70 10.47 -8.66 1.46
N LYS A 71 9.17 -8.62 1.16
CA LYS A 71 8.46 -9.66 0.42
C LYS A 71 8.63 -9.53 -1.10
N PHE A 72 8.76 -8.29 -1.59
CA PHE A 72 8.86 -7.96 -3.01
C PHE A 72 10.16 -7.21 -3.30
N ASP A 73 11.18 -7.94 -3.72
CA ASP A 73 12.51 -7.40 -4.06
C ASP A 73 12.50 -6.50 -5.30
N ASN A 74 11.47 -6.66 -6.14
CA ASN A 74 11.24 -5.90 -7.37
C ASN A 74 10.56 -4.53 -7.16
N ILE A 75 10.29 -4.12 -5.92
CA ILE A 75 9.74 -2.79 -5.60
C ILE A 75 10.88 -1.80 -5.36
N ARG A 76 10.98 -0.81 -6.25
CA ARG A 76 11.98 0.27 -6.10
C ARG A 76 11.52 1.35 -5.13
N GLU A 77 10.23 1.70 -5.20
CA GLU A 77 9.65 2.74 -4.37
C GLU A 77 8.26 2.31 -3.92
N LEU A 78 8.01 2.46 -2.63
CA LEU A 78 6.72 2.22 -2.00
C LEU A 78 6.35 3.48 -1.23
N SER A 79 5.18 4.02 -1.51
CA SER A 79 4.67 5.21 -0.84
C SER A 79 3.25 4.96 -0.35
N ILE A 80 3.05 5.05 0.95
CA ILE A 80 1.76 4.81 1.57
C ILE A 80 1.33 6.10 2.24
N HIS A 81 0.26 6.69 1.73
CA HIS A 81 -0.28 7.93 2.27
C HIS A 81 -1.38 7.60 3.28
N VAL A 82 -1.25 8.12 4.49
CA VAL A 82 -2.31 8.04 5.50
C VAL A 82 -3.23 9.23 5.33
N GLU A 83 -4.52 8.95 5.20
CA GLU A 83 -5.57 9.95 5.25
C GLU A 83 -6.39 9.77 6.53
N PRO A 84 -6.77 10.86 7.22
CA PRO A 84 -7.72 10.76 8.32
C PRO A 84 -9.07 10.31 7.77
N ASP A 85 -9.74 9.38 8.45
CA ASP A 85 -11.13 9.06 8.15
C ASP A 85 -11.98 10.34 8.32
N GLN A 86 -12.48 10.87 7.20
CA GLN A 86 -13.39 12.00 7.20
C GLN A 86 -14.76 11.47 7.61
N GLU A 87 -15.13 11.80 8.85
CA GLU A 87 -16.46 11.61 9.47
C GLU A 87 -17.65 11.96 8.55
#